data_AF-A0A436W2Y5-F1
#
_entry.id   AF-A0A436W2Y5-F1
#
_cell.length_a   1.000
_cell.length_b   1.000
_cell.length_c   1.000
_cell.angle_alpha   90.00
_cell.angle_beta   90.00
_cell.angle_gamma   90.00
#
_symmetry.space_group_name_H-M   'P 1'
#
loop_
_entity.id
_entity.type
_entity.pdbx_description
1 polymer ?
#
loop_
_entity_poly.entity_id
_entity_poly.type
_entity_poly.pdbx_seq_one_letter_code
_entity_poly.pdbx_strand_id
1 'polypeptide(L)'
;MRIEGVPASTGYAEGPLFDLDRPPAAYTSKSSAAEEIAALETAIGKAVSRLSAMIETADGDAAGILEFHIAMLQDHALSAPAFASIGSGQAADVAWRAALDAEIAGYDASDQDYFRARAADLRDIRDQVLRALSEDGEPTAPLGAIFHGEDIAPTRFLEIDWSAGGGIALRAGSTASHVAMLARARGVPMVVGLGTFPASLAGMALLDAEHGGMVLSPSPAEIYAFRQSSSSFAARLGAAQSFLTRPAVTKAGTAVRVQVNIANPSDVDGIDISTCDGVGLMRTEFLFGKALPDEEMQYHAYCKVLEWAGDKPVTIRTVDAGGDKPVAGFTVEETNPFLGLRGIRLSLKRRDIFRVQIRALLRAAIHGNLKVMFPMIATPEEYSKAAALFTEEQASLAARGVAHTMPPLGIMVE
;
A
#
# COMPACT_ATOMS: atom_id res chain seq x y z
N MET A 1 -8.88 22.18 -23.40
CA MET A 1 -7.45 21.81 -23.51
C MET A 1 -7.30 20.36 -23.03
N ARG A 2 -6.58 19.50 -23.76
CA ARG A 2 -6.33 18.11 -23.33
C ARG A 2 -4.91 17.97 -22.79
N ILE A 3 -4.78 17.28 -21.66
CA ILE A 3 -3.51 16.93 -21.01
C ILE A 3 -3.44 15.40 -20.94
N GLU A 4 -2.28 14.84 -21.25
CA GLU A 4 -2.06 13.40 -21.27
C GLU A 4 -1.17 12.97 -20.12
N GLY A 5 -1.41 11.78 -19.61
CA GLY A 5 -0.68 11.16 -18.52
C GLY A 5 -0.83 9.65 -18.57
N VAL A 6 -0.59 9.00 -17.44
CA VAL A 6 -0.62 7.55 -17.31
C VAL A 6 -1.79 7.13 -16.42
N PRO A 7 -2.66 6.20 -16.87
CA PRO A 7 -3.67 5.58 -16.02
C PRO A 7 -3.05 4.92 -14.79
N ALA A 8 -3.45 5.37 -13.60
CA ALA A 8 -3.16 4.69 -12.35
C ALA A 8 -4.36 3.84 -11.90
N SER A 9 -5.57 4.38 -11.97
CA SER A 9 -6.81 3.65 -11.68
C SER A 9 -7.84 3.97 -12.76
N THR A 10 -8.34 2.95 -13.45
CA THR A 10 -9.19 3.12 -14.63
C THR A 10 -10.58 3.64 -14.27
N GLY A 11 -11.14 4.50 -15.11
CA GLY A 11 -12.51 4.99 -14.96
C GLY A 11 -12.70 6.36 -15.58
N TYR A 12 -13.87 6.95 -15.34
CA TYR A 12 -14.24 8.26 -15.89
C TYR A 12 -14.77 9.14 -14.76
N ALA A 13 -14.32 10.38 -14.69
CA ALA A 13 -14.88 11.39 -13.78
C ALA A 13 -15.21 12.69 -14.52
N GLU A 14 -16.38 13.26 -14.26
CA GLU A 14 -16.79 14.58 -14.73
C GLU A 14 -17.10 15.42 -13.49
N GLY A 15 -16.37 16.53 -13.30
CA GLY A 15 -16.50 17.28 -12.07
C GLY A 15 -15.74 18.60 -12.04
N PRO A 16 -16.00 19.44 -11.03
CA PRO A 16 -15.23 20.66 -10.79
C PRO A 16 -13.82 20.30 -10.31
N LEU A 17 -12.84 21.09 -10.70
CA LEU A 17 -11.46 20.96 -10.26
C LEU A 17 -11.30 21.42 -8.81
N PHE A 18 -10.55 20.65 -8.02
CA PHE A 18 -10.15 21.00 -6.67
C PHE A 18 -8.64 20.84 -6.52
N ASP A 19 -7.98 21.90 -6.05
CA ASP A 19 -6.53 21.97 -5.96
C ASP A 19 -6.03 21.43 -4.62
N LEU A 20 -5.23 20.36 -4.68
CA LEU A 20 -4.61 19.71 -3.53
C LEU A 20 -3.41 20.50 -3.00
N ASP A 21 -2.74 21.27 -3.86
CA ASP A 21 -1.49 21.98 -3.52
C ASP A 21 -1.77 23.37 -2.92
N ARG A 22 -3.02 23.64 -2.54
CA ARG A 22 -3.38 24.91 -1.90
C ARG A 22 -2.58 25.09 -0.62
N PRO A 23 -1.96 26.26 -0.42
CA PRO A 23 -1.32 26.53 0.86
C PRO A 23 -2.38 26.44 1.96
N PRO A 24 -2.05 25.85 3.12
CA PRO A 24 -2.95 25.87 4.27
C PRO A 24 -3.30 27.32 4.63
N ALA A 25 -4.47 27.53 5.22
CA ALA A 25 -4.86 28.85 5.67
C ALA A 25 -3.84 29.40 6.69
N ALA A 26 -3.75 30.72 6.76
CA ALA A 26 -2.69 31.39 7.52
C ALA A 26 -2.81 31.07 9.01
N TYR A 27 -1.66 30.81 9.65
CA TYR A 27 -1.56 30.70 11.09
C TYR A 27 -1.35 32.09 11.71
N THR A 28 -2.14 32.42 12.74
CA THR A 28 -1.94 33.65 13.51
C THR A 28 -1.02 33.38 14.69
N SER A 29 0.20 33.91 14.65
CA SER A 29 1.18 33.80 15.73
C SER A 29 0.63 34.27 17.08
N LYS A 30 1.02 33.58 18.14
CA LYS A 30 0.61 33.83 19.52
C LYS A 30 1.56 34.81 20.22
N SER A 31 1.14 35.29 21.38
CA SER A 31 1.83 36.37 22.08
C SER A 31 3.04 35.91 22.88
N SER A 32 3.14 34.60 23.16
CA SER A 32 4.24 34.02 23.92
C SER A 32 4.64 32.64 23.41
N ALA A 33 5.90 32.25 23.66
CA ALA A 33 6.39 30.91 23.34
C ALA A 33 5.57 29.81 24.02
N ALA A 34 5.03 30.06 25.22
CA ALA A 34 4.18 29.09 25.91
C ALA A 34 2.85 28.84 25.16
N GLU A 35 2.25 29.88 24.59
CA GLU A 35 1.04 29.76 23.77
C GLU A 35 1.33 29.08 22.44
N GLU A 36 2.49 29.34 21.82
CA GLU A 36 2.95 28.67 20.60
C GLU A 36 3.20 27.17 20.83
N ILE A 37 3.86 26.81 21.94
CA ILE A 37 4.06 25.41 22.34
C ILE A 37 2.71 24.72 22.51
N ALA A 38 1.79 25.32 23.27
CA ALA A 38 0.46 24.75 23.48
C ALA A 38 -0.35 24.61 22.18
N ALA A 39 -0.20 25.56 21.25
CA ALA A 39 -0.82 25.49 19.93
C ALA A 39 -0.28 24.30 19.11
N LEU A 40 1.05 24.10 19.10
CA LEU A 40 1.67 22.97 18.41
C LEU A 40 1.29 21.63 19.03
N GLU A 41 1.33 21.49 20.36
CA GLU A 41 0.88 20.28 21.07
C GLU A 41 -0.58 19.96 20.75
N THR A 42 -1.44 20.97 20.76
CA THR A 42 -2.86 20.82 20.39
C THR A 42 -3.02 20.35 18.94
N ALA A 43 -2.25 20.91 18.01
CA ALA A 43 -2.29 20.53 16.60
C ALA A 43 -1.80 19.09 16.37
N ILE A 44 -0.71 18.68 17.03
CA ILE A 44 -0.23 17.29 17.02
C ILE A 44 -1.30 16.35 17.58
N GLY A 45 -1.91 16.69 18.72
CA GLY A 45 -2.98 15.90 19.32
C GLY A 45 -4.21 15.75 18.39
N LYS A 46 -4.61 16.82 17.71
CA LYS A 46 -5.68 16.79 16.70
C LYS A 46 -5.32 15.89 15.51
N ALA A 47 -4.09 15.99 14.99
CA ALA A 47 -3.62 15.15 13.90
C ALA A 47 -3.65 13.66 14.28
N VAL A 48 -3.12 13.31 15.46
CA VAL A 48 -3.17 11.93 16.00
C VAL A 48 -4.60 11.44 16.12
N SER A 49 -5.50 12.23 16.72
CA SER A 49 -6.90 11.83 16.92
C SER A 49 -7.62 11.58 15.59
N ARG A 50 -7.36 12.41 14.57
CA ARG A 50 -7.90 12.24 13.23
C ARG A 50 -7.39 10.97 12.56
N LEU A 51 -6.08 10.71 12.64
CA LEU A 51 -5.47 9.49 12.10
C LEU A 51 -6.03 8.23 12.79
N SER A 52 -6.22 8.27 14.11
CA SER A 52 -6.83 7.17 14.86
C SER A 52 -8.25 6.86 14.39
N ALA A 53 -9.07 7.89 14.14
CA ALA A 53 -10.42 7.70 13.62
C ALA A 53 -10.42 7.08 12.21
N MET A 54 -9.43 7.42 11.38
CA MET A 54 -9.30 6.85 10.03
C MET A 54 -8.90 5.37 10.08
N ILE A 55 -8.09 4.94 11.06
CA ILE A 55 -7.70 3.53 11.23
C ILE A 55 -8.92 2.62 11.42
N GLU A 56 -9.96 3.07 12.14
CA GLU A 56 -11.17 2.28 12.39
C GLU A 56 -11.92 1.86 11.11
N THR A 57 -11.68 2.58 10.01
CA THR A 57 -12.36 2.38 8.71
C THR A 57 -11.39 2.08 7.57
N ALA A 58 -10.09 1.97 7.87
CA ALA A 58 -9.05 1.72 6.88
C ALA A 58 -8.76 0.22 6.73
N ASP A 59 -8.56 -0.23 5.50
CA ASP A 59 -8.09 -1.59 5.22
C ASP A 59 -6.62 -1.75 5.66
N GLY A 60 -6.15 -2.99 5.85
CA GLY A 60 -4.89 -3.32 6.52
C GLY A 60 -3.66 -2.51 6.09
N ASP A 61 -3.41 -2.38 4.78
CA ASP A 61 -2.24 -1.63 4.27
C ASP A 61 -2.34 -0.13 4.57
N ALA A 62 -3.55 0.45 4.53
CA ALA A 62 -3.78 1.83 4.89
C ALA A 62 -3.63 2.04 6.41
N ALA A 63 -4.16 1.12 7.22
CA ALA A 63 -4.04 1.18 8.68
C ALA A 63 -2.57 1.18 9.13
N GLY A 64 -1.71 0.34 8.54
CA GLY A 64 -0.28 0.30 8.86
C GLY A 64 0.47 1.61 8.60
N ILE A 65 0.11 2.33 7.53
CA ILE A 65 0.67 3.67 7.22
C ILE A 65 0.23 4.68 8.28
N LEU A 66 -1.06 4.68 8.63
CA LEU A 66 -1.61 5.61 9.63
C LEU A 66 -1.01 5.36 11.02
N GLU A 67 -0.84 4.09 11.42
CA GLU A 67 -0.17 3.72 12.67
C GLU A 67 1.27 4.22 12.72
N PHE A 68 2.00 4.10 11.60
CA PHE A 68 3.35 4.64 11.48
C PHE A 68 3.36 6.17 11.64
N HIS A 69 2.43 6.89 11.01
CA HIS A 69 2.33 8.35 11.16
C HIS A 69 2.01 8.76 12.60
N ILE A 70 1.11 8.05 13.29
CA ILE A 70 0.83 8.28 14.71
C ILE A 70 2.09 8.07 15.56
N ALA A 71 2.82 6.97 15.33
CA ALA A 71 4.05 6.68 16.08
C ALA A 71 5.10 7.79 15.87
N MET A 72 5.25 8.31 14.66
CA MET A 72 6.14 9.44 14.35
C MET A 72 5.69 10.73 15.04
N LEU A 73 4.40 11.05 15.03
CA LEU A 73 3.84 12.24 15.70
C LEU A 73 4.00 12.18 17.23
N GLN A 74 4.03 10.98 17.81
CA GLN A 74 4.24 10.75 19.25
C GLN A 74 5.72 10.70 19.64
N ASP A 75 6.63 10.61 18.67
CA ASP A 75 8.06 10.65 18.92
C ASP A 75 8.52 12.06 19.28
N HIS A 76 9.03 12.21 20.50
CA HIS A 76 9.54 13.48 20.99
C HIS A 76 10.79 13.92 20.22
N ALA A 77 11.56 12.99 19.65
CA ALA A 77 12.73 13.33 18.85
C ALA A 77 12.35 14.11 17.59
N LEU A 78 11.21 13.78 16.96
CA LEU A 78 10.72 14.48 15.77
C LEU A 78 10.26 15.91 16.08
N SER A 79 9.59 16.11 17.22
CA SER A 79 8.99 17.40 17.59
C SER A 79 9.94 18.31 18.37
N ALA A 80 10.99 17.79 19.01
CA ALA A 80 11.94 18.57 19.80
C ALA A 80 12.59 19.74 19.06
N PRO A 81 13.04 19.63 17.79
CA PRO A 81 13.59 20.76 17.05
C PRO A 81 12.59 21.91 16.87
N ALA A 82 11.32 21.59 16.62
CA ALA A 82 10.25 22.58 16.49
C ALA A 82 10.02 23.30 17.83
N PHE A 83 9.92 22.57 18.94
CA PHE A 83 9.76 23.19 20.27
C PHE A 83 10.95 24.06 20.69
N ALA A 84 12.18 23.65 20.37
CA ALA A 84 13.37 24.46 20.61
C ALA A 84 13.35 25.77 19.80
N SER A 85 12.94 25.70 18.53
CA SER A 85 12.78 26.86 17.66
C SER A 85 11.71 27.83 18.17
N ILE A 86 10.58 27.32 18.68
CA ILE A 86 9.54 28.14 19.34
C ILE A 86 10.10 28.83 20.58
N GLY A 87 10.90 28.12 21.39
CA GLY A 87 11.59 28.68 22.54
C GLY A 87 12.55 29.83 22.19
N SER A 88 13.02 29.89 20.93
CA SER A 88 13.84 30.98 20.40
C SER A 88 13.03 32.14 19.77
N GLY A 89 11.70 32.07 19.80
CA GLY A 89 10.79 33.14 19.34
C GLY A 89 10.16 32.93 17.96
N GLN A 90 10.23 31.72 17.38
CA GLN A 90 9.53 31.39 16.14
C GLN A 90 8.06 31.02 16.39
N ALA A 91 7.19 31.32 15.42
CA ALA A 91 5.81 30.85 15.41
C ALA A 91 5.75 29.33 15.18
N ALA A 92 4.70 28.67 15.69
CA ALA A 92 4.56 27.22 15.66
C ALA A 92 4.55 26.63 14.25
N ASP A 93 3.87 27.27 13.29
CA ASP A 93 3.79 26.81 11.91
C ASP A 93 5.15 26.89 11.19
N VAL A 94 5.90 27.98 11.41
CA VAL A 94 7.24 28.18 10.87
C VAL A 94 8.22 27.19 11.49
N ALA A 95 8.19 27.04 12.82
CA ALA A 95 9.07 26.14 13.56
C ALA A 95 8.85 24.67 13.16
N TRP A 96 7.59 24.25 13.07
CA TRP A 96 7.24 22.89 12.66
C TRP A 96 7.63 22.61 11.21
N ARG A 97 7.30 23.52 10.28
CA ARG A 97 7.68 23.40 8.87
C ARG A 97 9.19 23.27 8.72
N ALA A 98 9.96 24.15 9.35
CA ALA A 98 11.42 24.14 9.25
C ALA A 98 12.05 22.85 9.81
N ALA A 99 11.52 22.35 10.94
CA ALA A 99 12.00 21.09 11.53
C ALA A 99 11.81 19.90 10.58
N LEU A 100 10.62 19.76 10.01
CA LEU A 100 10.30 18.65 9.11
C LEU A 100 10.97 18.79 7.75
N ASP A 101 11.06 20.02 7.20
CA ASP A 101 11.72 20.27 5.92
C ASP A 101 13.22 19.90 5.97
N ALA A 102 13.88 20.10 7.13
CA ALA A 102 15.26 19.68 7.33
C ALA A 102 15.42 18.15 7.29
N GLU A 103 14.54 17.40 7.95
CA GLU A 103 14.51 15.94 7.91
C GLU A 103 14.21 15.43 6.50
N ILE A 104 13.19 15.99 5.84
CA ILE A 104 12.78 15.64 4.48
C ILE A 104 13.93 15.81 3.49
N ALA A 105 14.65 16.95 3.56
CA ALA A 105 15.79 17.22 2.70
C ALA A 105 16.92 16.18 2.87
N GLY A 106 17.12 15.68 4.10
CA GLY A 106 18.06 14.58 4.37
C GLY A 106 17.67 13.27 3.69
N TYR A 107 16.37 12.93 3.68
CA TYR A 107 15.85 11.74 3.01
C TYR A 107 15.84 11.85 1.49
N ASP A 108 15.49 13.02 0.93
CA ASP A 108 15.48 13.27 -0.50
C ASP A 108 16.87 13.22 -1.14
N ALA A 109 17.91 13.55 -0.37
CA ALA A 109 19.30 13.48 -0.83
C ALA A 109 19.80 12.04 -1.05
N SER A 110 19.00 11.03 -0.70
CA SER A 110 19.34 9.62 -0.84
C SER A 110 18.78 9.00 -2.13
N ASP A 111 19.62 8.24 -2.83
CA ASP A 111 19.24 7.58 -4.09
C ASP A 111 18.34 6.34 -3.91
N GLN A 112 18.11 5.88 -2.67
CA GLN A 112 17.33 4.65 -2.42
C GLN A 112 15.83 4.90 -2.33
N ASP A 113 15.04 4.09 -3.03
CA ASP A 113 13.57 4.15 -3.09
C ASP A 113 12.90 4.16 -1.71
N TYR A 114 13.45 3.39 -0.75
CA TYR A 114 12.99 3.36 0.63
C TYR A 114 13.02 4.73 1.31
N PHE A 115 14.08 5.50 1.10
CA PHE A 115 14.23 6.83 1.69
C PHE A 115 13.32 7.86 1.02
N ARG A 116 13.08 7.74 -0.29
CA ARG A 116 12.10 8.59 -0.99
C ARG A 116 10.67 8.35 -0.50
N ALA A 117 10.30 7.09 -0.25
CA ALA A 117 9.02 6.76 0.37
C ALA A 117 8.90 7.40 1.78
N ARG A 118 9.98 7.34 2.58
CA ARG A 118 10.03 7.98 3.90
C ARG A 118 9.88 9.50 3.83
N ALA A 119 10.47 10.15 2.84
CA ALA A 119 10.33 11.59 2.63
C ALA A 119 8.87 11.98 2.33
N ALA A 120 8.13 11.16 1.58
CA ALA A 120 6.71 11.39 1.32
C ALA A 120 5.86 11.26 2.60
N ASP A 121 6.15 10.28 3.45
CA ASP A 121 5.48 10.14 4.76
C ASP A 121 5.73 11.36 5.67
N LEU A 122 6.97 11.87 5.71
CA LEU A 122 7.29 13.05 6.52
C LEU A 122 6.62 14.32 5.99
N ARG A 123 6.51 14.49 4.66
CA ARG A 123 5.72 15.59 4.07
C ARG A 123 4.26 15.51 4.49
N ASP A 124 3.68 14.31 4.47
CA ASP A 124 2.30 14.10 4.92
C ASP A 124 2.14 14.49 6.40
N ILE A 125 2.98 13.95 7.29
CA ILE A 125 2.99 14.28 8.73
C ILE A 125 3.14 15.80 8.95
N ARG A 126 4.07 16.44 8.23
CA ARG A 126 4.28 17.88 8.28
C ARG A 126 2.98 18.63 7.96
N ASP A 127 2.39 18.32 6.81
CA ASP A 127 1.22 19.03 6.29
C ASP A 127 -0.02 18.79 7.14
N GLN A 128 -0.18 17.61 7.74
CA GLN A 128 -1.26 17.33 8.67
C GLN A 128 -1.27 18.23 9.90
N VAL A 129 -0.11 18.46 10.52
CA VAL A 129 -0.01 19.33 11.70
C VAL A 129 -0.16 20.79 11.30
N LEU A 130 0.38 21.21 10.15
CA LEU A 130 0.16 22.57 9.62
C LEU A 130 -1.32 22.84 9.36
N ARG A 131 -2.06 21.87 8.82
CA ARG A 131 -3.52 21.95 8.67
C ARG A 131 -4.24 22.07 10.02
N ALA A 132 -3.78 21.33 11.03
CA ALA A 132 -4.37 21.38 12.37
C ALA A 132 -4.05 22.68 13.15
N LEU A 133 -2.97 23.38 12.77
CA LEU A 133 -2.62 24.71 13.27
C LEU A 133 -3.46 25.83 12.62
N SER A 134 -3.86 25.65 11.36
CA SER A 134 -4.64 26.62 10.60
C SER A 134 -5.99 26.96 11.26
N GLU A 135 -6.34 28.24 11.31
CA GLU A 135 -7.52 28.75 12.04
C GLU A 135 -8.79 28.78 11.18
N ASP A 136 -8.67 29.01 9.87
CA ASP A 136 -9.84 29.18 8.97
C ASP A 136 -10.47 27.87 8.47
N GLY A 137 -10.04 26.73 9.02
CA GLY A 137 -10.43 25.41 8.52
C GLY A 137 -9.97 25.17 7.08
N GLU A 138 -10.28 23.99 6.56
CA GLU A 138 -9.95 23.65 5.19
C GLU A 138 -11.10 23.92 4.22
N PRO A 139 -10.82 24.43 3.01
CA PRO A 139 -11.84 24.55 1.99
C PRO A 139 -12.42 23.18 1.66
N THR A 140 -13.74 23.06 1.75
CA THR A 140 -14.43 21.81 1.40
C THR A 140 -14.43 21.63 -0.11
N ALA A 141 -14.03 20.44 -0.57
CA ALA A 141 -14.12 20.08 -1.98
C ALA A 141 -15.60 19.99 -2.42
N PRO A 142 -15.95 20.48 -3.61
CA PRO A 142 -17.28 20.25 -4.17
C PRO A 142 -17.56 18.75 -4.36
N LEU A 143 -18.84 18.37 -4.36
CA LEU A 143 -19.24 17.00 -4.65
C LEU A 143 -18.79 16.58 -6.06
N GLY A 144 -18.24 15.36 -6.17
CA GLY A 144 -17.76 14.80 -7.43
C GLY A 144 -16.52 15.51 -8.00
N ALA A 145 -15.75 16.22 -7.16
CA ALA A 145 -14.58 16.97 -7.62
C ALA A 145 -13.48 16.08 -8.23
N ILE A 146 -12.75 16.67 -9.18
CA ILE A 146 -11.50 16.13 -9.69
C ILE A 146 -10.37 16.82 -8.92
N PHE A 147 -9.74 16.07 -8.02
CA PHE A 147 -8.61 16.51 -7.21
C PHE A 147 -7.36 16.55 -8.07
N HIS A 148 -6.70 17.70 -8.13
CA HIS A 148 -5.47 17.86 -8.90
C HIS A 148 -4.35 18.46 -8.05
N GLY A 149 -3.11 18.05 -8.32
CA GLY A 149 -1.94 18.55 -7.60
C GLY A 149 -0.65 17.91 -8.08
N GLU A 150 0.44 18.17 -7.37
CA GLU A 150 1.73 17.54 -7.63
C GLU A 150 1.68 16.05 -7.31
N ASP A 151 1.21 15.73 -6.10
CA ASP A 151 0.98 14.38 -5.62
C ASP A 151 -0.21 14.39 -4.64
N ILE A 152 -0.64 13.23 -4.16
CA ILE A 152 -1.62 13.11 -3.08
C ILE A 152 -1.09 12.16 -2.01
N ALA A 153 -1.16 12.61 -0.76
CA ALA A 153 -0.76 11.78 0.36
C ALA A 153 -1.84 10.71 0.68
N PRO A 154 -1.47 9.52 1.20
CA PRO A 154 -2.44 8.49 1.58
C PRO A 154 -3.51 8.98 2.55
N THR A 155 -3.14 9.82 3.52
CA THR A 155 -4.10 10.35 4.49
C THR A 155 -5.13 11.25 3.81
N ARG A 156 -4.68 12.09 2.87
CA ARG A 156 -5.58 12.93 2.06
C ARG A 156 -6.56 12.12 1.25
N PHE A 157 -6.09 11.05 0.62
CA PHE A 157 -6.97 10.16 -0.13
C PHE A 157 -8.07 9.54 0.75
N LEU A 158 -7.71 9.14 1.97
CA LEU A 158 -8.63 8.51 2.94
C LEU A 158 -9.60 9.51 3.59
N GLU A 159 -9.24 10.79 3.69
CA GLU A 159 -10.12 11.86 4.18
C GLU A 159 -11.25 12.24 3.22
N ILE A 160 -11.05 12.00 1.92
CA ILE A 160 -12.00 12.39 0.89
C ILE A 160 -13.16 11.39 0.84
N ASP A 161 -14.38 11.91 0.89
CA ASP A 161 -15.58 11.12 0.62
C ASP A 161 -15.77 10.94 -0.90
N TRP A 162 -15.49 9.73 -1.37
CA TRP A 162 -15.63 9.34 -2.78
C TRP A 162 -17.05 8.90 -3.16
N SER A 163 -18.02 8.93 -2.24
CA SER A 163 -19.40 8.48 -2.48
C SER A 163 -20.13 9.29 -3.56
N ALA A 164 -19.77 10.57 -3.71
CA ALA A 164 -20.28 11.46 -4.75
C ALA A 164 -19.54 11.31 -6.10
N GLY A 165 -18.65 10.32 -6.22
CA GLY A 165 -17.75 10.16 -7.36
C GLY A 165 -16.57 11.12 -7.30
N GLY A 166 -16.06 11.52 -8.47
CA GLY A 166 -14.87 12.35 -8.60
C GLY A 166 -13.67 11.55 -9.13
N GLY A 167 -12.49 12.16 -9.09
CA GLY A 167 -11.27 11.53 -9.59
C GLY A 167 -10.01 12.27 -9.20
N ILE A 168 -8.86 11.73 -9.56
CA ILE A 168 -7.54 12.24 -9.17
C ILE A 168 -6.67 12.46 -10.40
N ALA A 169 -6.04 13.63 -10.49
CA ALA A 169 -5.21 14.07 -11.60
C ALA A 169 -3.89 14.66 -11.10
N LEU A 170 -2.80 13.90 -11.14
CA LEU A 170 -1.51 14.30 -10.56
C LEU A 170 -0.45 14.63 -11.61
N ARG A 171 0.37 15.64 -11.32
CA ARG A 171 1.54 16.01 -12.15
C ARG A 171 2.64 14.97 -12.06
N ALA A 172 2.91 14.52 -10.84
CA ALA A 172 3.87 13.49 -10.50
C ALA A 172 3.14 12.25 -9.95
N GLY A 173 3.89 11.29 -9.43
CA GLY A 173 3.35 10.05 -8.88
C GLY A 173 3.61 8.82 -9.76
N SER A 174 3.35 7.65 -9.17
CA SER A 174 3.61 6.35 -9.78
C SER A 174 2.32 5.53 -9.83
N THR A 175 2.15 4.74 -10.89
CA THR A 175 1.06 3.75 -10.98
C THR A 175 1.20 2.66 -9.91
N ALA A 176 2.38 2.50 -9.31
CA ALA A 176 2.65 1.57 -8.22
C ALA A 176 2.60 2.23 -6.83
N SER A 177 2.19 3.50 -6.71
CA SER A 177 2.10 4.17 -5.40
C SER A 177 1.00 3.56 -4.52
N HIS A 178 1.12 3.70 -3.20
CA HIS A 178 0.08 3.27 -2.26
C HIS A 178 -1.28 3.92 -2.58
N VAL A 179 -1.29 5.20 -2.96
CA VAL A 179 -2.54 5.86 -3.35
C VAL A 179 -3.11 5.31 -4.65
N ALA A 180 -2.27 4.97 -5.64
CA ALA A 180 -2.76 4.30 -6.85
C ALA A 180 -3.41 2.94 -6.53
N MET A 181 -2.90 2.20 -5.56
CA MET A 181 -3.51 0.96 -5.07
C MET A 181 -4.85 1.23 -4.36
N LEU A 182 -4.90 2.21 -3.45
CA LEU A 182 -6.12 2.60 -2.74
C LEU A 182 -7.21 3.11 -3.70
N ALA A 183 -6.82 3.86 -4.74
CA ALA A 183 -7.71 4.34 -5.78
C ALA A 183 -8.34 3.19 -6.56
N ARG A 184 -7.57 2.14 -6.91
CA ARG A 184 -8.10 0.93 -7.56
C ARG A 184 -9.07 0.19 -6.65
N ALA A 185 -8.71 0.01 -5.38
CA ALA A 185 -9.54 -0.69 -4.41
C ALA A 185 -10.90 0.01 -4.21
N ARG A 186 -10.91 1.34 -4.18
CA ARG A 186 -12.15 2.15 -4.08
C ARG A 186 -12.81 2.47 -5.43
N GLY A 187 -12.25 2.02 -6.56
CA GLY A 187 -12.77 2.31 -7.90
C GLY A 187 -12.72 3.81 -8.27
N VAL A 188 -11.84 4.58 -7.65
CA VAL A 188 -11.65 6.02 -7.93
C VAL A 188 -10.80 6.18 -9.19
N PRO A 189 -11.28 6.87 -10.24
CA PRO A 189 -10.50 7.17 -11.44
C PRO A 189 -9.26 8.02 -11.10
N MET A 190 -8.08 7.60 -11.59
CA MET A 190 -6.82 8.28 -11.28
C MET A 190 -5.87 8.29 -12.47
N VAL A 191 -5.33 9.47 -12.80
CA VAL A 191 -4.28 9.68 -13.79
C VAL A 191 -3.10 10.38 -13.13
N VAL A 192 -1.89 9.87 -13.38
CA VAL A 192 -0.63 10.43 -12.87
C VAL A 192 0.26 10.88 -14.04
N GLY A 193 1.31 11.64 -13.76
CA GLY A 193 2.27 12.01 -14.80
C GLY A 193 1.69 12.98 -15.85
N LEU A 194 0.71 13.80 -15.47
CA LEU A 194 0.09 14.80 -16.35
C LEU A 194 1.01 15.99 -16.66
N GLY A 195 2.24 16.00 -16.12
CA GLY A 195 3.23 17.05 -16.35
C GLY A 195 2.81 18.37 -15.74
N THR A 196 3.00 19.48 -16.47
CA THR A 196 2.69 20.81 -15.94
C THR A 196 1.24 21.20 -16.21
N PHE A 197 0.56 21.58 -15.14
CA PHE A 197 -0.75 22.21 -15.18
C PHE A 197 -0.66 23.74 -15.44
N PRO A 198 -1.70 24.35 -16.03
CA PRO A 198 -1.84 25.81 -16.04
C PRO A 198 -1.82 26.38 -14.60
N ALA A 199 -1.26 27.58 -14.43
CA ALA A 199 -1.07 28.20 -13.11
C ALA A 199 -2.37 28.45 -12.32
N SER A 200 -3.51 28.57 -13.02
CA SER A 200 -4.83 28.62 -12.39
C SER A 200 -5.75 27.64 -13.11
N LEU A 201 -6.06 26.55 -12.42
CA LEU A 201 -7.02 25.55 -12.83
C LEU A 201 -8.30 25.75 -12.02
N ALA A 202 -9.40 25.97 -12.72
CA ALA A 202 -10.72 26.11 -12.12
C ALA A 202 -11.80 25.69 -13.11
N GLY A 203 -12.99 25.46 -12.59
CA GLY A 203 -14.16 25.06 -13.38
C GLY A 203 -14.21 23.55 -13.63
N MET A 204 -14.94 23.16 -14.66
CA MET A 204 -15.22 21.75 -14.97
C MET A 204 -14.08 21.10 -15.74
N ALA A 205 -13.81 19.84 -15.42
CA ALA A 205 -12.92 18.97 -16.17
C ALA A 205 -13.55 17.58 -16.40
N LEU A 206 -13.00 16.89 -17.39
CA LEU A 206 -13.31 15.50 -17.72
C LEU A 206 -12.02 14.69 -17.55
N LEU A 207 -12.03 13.71 -16.66
CA LEU A 207 -10.92 12.80 -16.42
C LEU A 207 -11.23 11.46 -17.09
N ASP A 208 -10.48 11.13 -18.14
CA ASP A 208 -10.49 9.84 -18.82
C ASP A 208 -9.30 9.03 -18.29
N ALA A 209 -9.52 8.31 -17.21
CA ALA A 209 -8.51 7.46 -16.61
C ALA A 209 -8.43 6.08 -17.27
N GLU A 210 -9.28 5.76 -18.24
CA GLU A 210 -9.13 4.58 -19.08
C GLU A 210 -8.00 4.79 -20.10
N HIS A 211 -7.95 5.95 -20.75
CA HIS A 211 -6.93 6.28 -21.76
C HIS A 211 -5.82 7.21 -21.26
N GLY A 212 -5.91 7.71 -20.03
CA GLY A 212 -4.85 8.51 -19.40
C GLY A 212 -4.85 9.95 -19.86
N GLY A 213 -5.96 10.67 -19.67
CA GLY A 213 -6.00 12.09 -19.99
C GLY A 213 -7.04 12.88 -19.23
N MET A 214 -6.88 14.20 -19.27
CA MET A 214 -7.80 15.16 -18.68
C MET A 214 -8.13 16.25 -19.69
N VAL A 215 -9.41 16.59 -19.82
CA VAL A 215 -9.90 17.72 -20.63
C VAL A 215 -10.34 18.84 -19.71
N LEU A 216 -9.70 19.99 -19.84
CA LEU A 216 -10.00 21.22 -19.12
C LEU A 216 -10.97 22.09 -19.90
N SER A 217 -11.94 22.67 -19.18
CA SER A 217 -12.96 23.57 -19.74
C SER A 217 -13.63 22.97 -20.99
N PRO A 218 -14.24 21.77 -20.87
CA PRO A 218 -14.74 21.03 -22.01
C PRO A 218 -15.90 21.74 -22.70
N SER A 219 -15.94 21.64 -24.03
CA SER A 219 -17.08 22.05 -24.84
C SER A 219 -18.27 21.08 -24.65
N PRO A 220 -19.51 21.51 -24.97
CA PRO A 220 -20.68 20.61 -24.91
C PRO A 220 -20.52 19.34 -25.74
N ALA A 221 -19.81 19.41 -26.87
CA ALA A 221 -19.53 18.25 -27.72
C ALA A 221 -18.57 17.25 -27.05
N GLU A 222 -17.53 17.75 -26.38
CA GLU A 222 -16.59 16.91 -25.61
C GLU A 222 -17.28 16.24 -24.42
N ILE A 223 -18.15 16.96 -23.69
CA ILE A 223 -18.95 16.40 -22.59
C ILE A 223 -19.84 15.27 -23.11
N TYR A 224 -20.51 15.47 -24.24
CA TYR A 224 -21.38 14.44 -24.83
C TYR A 224 -20.60 13.18 -25.22
N ALA A 225 -19.47 13.32 -25.91
CA ALA A 225 -18.62 12.20 -26.30
C ALA A 225 -18.02 11.47 -25.08
N PHE A 226 -17.64 12.21 -24.04
CA PHE A 226 -17.14 11.66 -22.79
C PHE A 226 -18.19 10.83 -22.07
N ARG A 227 -19.43 11.33 -21.95
CA ARG A 227 -20.54 10.58 -21.33
C ARG A 227 -20.91 9.30 -22.08
N GLN A 228 -20.82 9.30 -23.40
CA GLN A 228 -20.97 8.07 -24.20
C GLN A 228 -19.88 7.05 -23.88
N SER A 229 -18.63 7.50 -23.80
CA SER A 229 -17.48 6.66 -23.48
C SER A 229 -17.60 6.08 -22.06
N SER A 230 -17.95 6.92 -21.08
CA SER A 230 -18.21 6.53 -19.70
C SER A 230 -19.34 5.49 -19.59
N SER A 231 -20.45 5.68 -20.32
CA SER A 231 -21.56 4.72 -20.36
C SER A 231 -21.15 3.38 -20.99
N SER A 232 -20.35 3.42 -22.07
CA SER A 232 -19.79 2.22 -22.68
C SER A 232 -18.86 1.46 -21.71
N PHE A 233 -18.02 2.19 -20.98
CA PHE A 233 -17.16 1.63 -19.94
C PHE A 233 -17.97 0.97 -18.82
N ALA A 234 -18.98 1.66 -18.29
CA ALA A 234 -19.87 1.12 -17.26
C ALA A 234 -20.60 -0.15 -17.74
N ALA A 235 -21.04 -0.18 -19.01
CA ALA A 235 -21.66 -1.36 -19.60
C ALA A 235 -20.67 -2.54 -19.73
N ARG A 236 -19.40 -2.29 -20.07
CA ARG A 236 -18.34 -3.31 -20.08
C ARG A 236 -18.08 -3.87 -18.68
N LEU A 237 -18.00 -3.01 -17.67
CA LEU A 237 -17.85 -3.44 -16.27
C LEU A 237 -19.04 -4.30 -15.80
N GLY A 238 -20.28 -3.86 -16.10
CA GLY A 238 -21.48 -4.63 -15.79
C GLY A 238 -21.51 -5.98 -16.49
N ALA A 239 -21.08 -6.04 -17.75
CA ALA A 239 -20.92 -7.31 -18.47
C ALA A 239 -19.84 -8.20 -17.81
N ALA A 240 -18.70 -7.63 -17.42
CA ALA A 240 -17.60 -8.36 -16.76
C ALA A 240 -18.04 -9.01 -15.44
N GLN A 241 -18.90 -8.34 -14.66
CA GLN A 241 -19.47 -8.92 -13.43
C GLN A 241 -20.21 -10.24 -13.68
N SER A 242 -20.88 -10.39 -14.83
CA SER A 242 -21.56 -11.64 -15.19
C SER A 242 -20.60 -12.82 -15.47
N PHE A 243 -19.30 -12.55 -15.60
CA PHE A 243 -18.28 -13.57 -15.82
C PHE A 243 -17.54 -13.98 -14.55
N LEU A 244 -17.70 -13.27 -13.42
CA LEU A 244 -16.89 -13.49 -12.21
C LEU A 244 -16.94 -14.93 -11.71
N THR A 245 -18.11 -15.57 -11.75
CA THR A 245 -18.30 -16.95 -11.28
C THR A 245 -18.21 -18.00 -12.40
N ARG A 246 -17.90 -17.58 -13.63
CA ARG A 246 -17.82 -18.48 -14.79
C ARG A 246 -16.40 -19.04 -14.92
N PRO A 247 -16.24 -20.30 -15.37
CA PRO A 247 -14.91 -20.85 -15.66
C PRO A 247 -14.18 -20.02 -16.71
N ALA A 248 -12.90 -19.71 -16.45
CA ALA A 248 -12.04 -19.05 -17.42
C ALA A 248 -11.64 -20.03 -18.53
N VAL A 249 -12.10 -19.78 -19.75
CA VAL A 249 -11.83 -20.60 -20.93
C VAL A 249 -11.38 -19.73 -22.08
N THR A 250 -10.37 -20.19 -22.82
CA THR A 250 -9.96 -19.54 -24.08
C THR A 250 -11.07 -19.68 -25.13
N LYS A 251 -10.98 -18.89 -26.22
CA LYS A 251 -11.89 -19.03 -27.37
C LYS A 251 -11.89 -20.45 -27.98
N ALA A 252 -10.78 -21.19 -27.83
CA ALA A 252 -10.64 -22.57 -28.27
C ALA A 252 -11.17 -23.61 -27.27
N GLY A 253 -11.67 -23.18 -26.11
CA GLY A 253 -12.23 -24.07 -25.07
C GLY A 253 -11.22 -24.61 -24.06
N THR A 254 -9.94 -24.22 -24.14
CA THR A 254 -8.93 -24.59 -23.13
C THR A 254 -9.21 -23.86 -21.82
N ALA A 255 -9.40 -24.60 -20.73
CA ALA A 255 -9.55 -24.04 -19.40
C ALA A 255 -8.23 -23.43 -18.90
N VAL A 256 -8.33 -22.28 -18.24
CA VAL A 256 -7.21 -21.58 -17.60
C VAL A 256 -7.60 -21.34 -16.15
N ARG A 257 -6.63 -21.40 -15.22
CA ARG A 257 -6.87 -21.04 -13.83
C ARG A 257 -6.57 -19.57 -13.60
N VAL A 258 -7.48 -18.87 -12.93
CA VAL A 258 -7.32 -17.48 -12.51
C VAL A 258 -7.26 -17.47 -10.99
N GLN A 259 -6.07 -17.25 -10.45
CA GLN A 259 -5.82 -17.30 -9.02
C GLN A 259 -5.39 -15.94 -8.50
N VAL A 260 -5.66 -15.68 -7.22
CA VAL A 260 -5.26 -14.43 -6.58
C VAL A 260 -3.84 -14.51 -6.03
N ASN A 261 -3.16 -13.37 -6.03
CA ASN A 261 -1.90 -13.19 -5.31
C ASN A 261 -2.19 -12.34 -4.08
N ILE A 262 -1.74 -12.80 -2.92
CA ILE A 262 -1.98 -12.12 -1.63
C ILE A 262 -0.66 -11.89 -0.91
N ALA A 263 -0.61 -10.83 -0.13
CA ALA A 263 0.50 -10.45 0.74
C ALA A 263 0.16 -10.60 2.23
N ASN A 264 -1.12 -10.49 2.63
CA ASN A 264 -1.59 -10.74 3.97
C ASN A 264 -2.76 -11.75 3.97
N PRO A 265 -2.94 -12.55 5.04
CA PRO A 265 -4.10 -13.42 5.22
C PRO A 265 -5.42 -12.66 5.28
N SER A 266 -5.42 -11.36 5.55
CA SER A 266 -6.62 -10.51 5.49
C SER A 266 -7.01 -10.12 4.07
N ASP A 267 -6.10 -10.24 3.09
CA ASP A 267 -6.41 -9.87 1.70
C ASP A 267 -7.54 -10.71 1.11
N VAL A 268 -7.76 -11.92 1.66
CA VAL A 268 -8.86 -12.78 1.24
C VAL A 268 -10.22 -12.37 1.79
N ASP A 269 -10.28 -11.53 2.82
CA ASP A 269 -11.53 -11.17 3.51
C ASP A 269 -12.50 -10.41 2.59
N GLY A 270 -11.96 -9.65 1.62
CA GLY A 270 -12.72 -8.93 0.60
C GLY A 270 -12.97 -9.70 -0.70
N ILE A 271 -12.53 -10.96 -0.80
CA ILE A 271 -12.58 -11.74 -2.04
C ILE A 271 -13.54 -12.91 -1.86
N ASP A 272 -14.60 -12.95 -2.67
CA ASP A 272 -15.44 -14.14 -2.77
C ASP A 272 -14.67 -15.26 -3.46
N ILE A 273 -14.38 -16.34 -2.73
CA ILE A 273 -13.69 -17.52 -3.24
C ILE A 273 -14.38 -18.11 -4.48
N SER A 274 -15.68 -17.89 -4.69
CA SER A 274 -16.40 -18.35 -5.90
C SER A 274 -15.90 -17.68 -7.19
N THR A 275 -15.22 -16.55 -7.08
CA THR A 275 -14.78 -15.71 -8.22
C THR A 275 -13.35 -15.97 -8.68
N CYS A 276 -12.62 -16.88 -8.03
CA CYS A 276 -11.25 -17.25 -8.39
C CYS A 276 -10.97 -18.74 -8.18
N ASP A 277 -9.87 -19.24 -8.71
CA ASP A 277 -9.45 -20.65 -8.64
C ASP A 277 -8.45 -20.93 -7.49
N GLY A 278 -8.51 -20.13 -6.42
CA GLY A 278 -7.66 -20.23 -5.23
C GLY A 278 -6.52 -19.20 -5.21
N VAL A 279 -5.48 -19.48 -4.42
CA VAL A 279 -4.30 -18.60 -4.27
C VAL A 279 -3.13 -19.15 -5.09
N GLY A 280 -2.68 -18.36 -6.05
CA GLY A 280 -1.53 -18.68 -6.90
C GLY A 280 -0.19 -18.32 -6.26
N LEU A 281 -0.21 -17.32 -5.38
CA LEU A 281 0.95 -16.91 -4.60
C LEU A 281 0.50 -16.19 -3.33
N MET A 282 0.82 -16.76 -2.18
CA MET A 282 0.87 -16.05 -0.90
C MET A 282 2.33 -15.70 -0.60
N ARG A 283 2.60 -14.40 -0.52
CA ARG A 283 3.86 -13.82 -0.05
C ARG A 283 3.88 -13.86 1.47
N THR A 284 4.93 -14.40 2.08
CA THR A 284 5.00 -14.55 3.55
C THR A 284 5.80 -13.46 4.24
N GLU A 285 6.39 -12.53 3.51
CA GLU A 285 7.30 -11.51 4.04
C GLU A 285 6.62 -10.60 5.07
N PHE A 286 5.30 -10.40 4.97
CA PHE A 286 4.52 -9.62 5.93
C PHE A 286 4.65 -10.15 7.37
N LEU A 287 4.84 -11.46 7.55
CA LEU A 287 5.01 -12.09 8.87
C LEU A 287 6.35 -11.73 9.52
N PHE A 288 7.32 -11.29 8.73
CA PHE A 288 8.71 -11.09 9.14
C PHE A 288 9.04 -9.61 9.37
N GLY A 289 8.06 -8.77 9.72
CA GLY A 289 8.23 -7.31 9.83
C GLY A 289 9.07 -6.83 11.02
N LYS A 290 8.49 -6.77 12.23
CA LYS A 290 9.14 -6.18 13.42
C LYS A 290 9.93 -7.19 14.26
N ALA A 291 9.52 -8.45 14.23
CA ALA A 291 10.14 -9.55 14.95
C ALA A 291 10.03 -10.84 14.12
N LEU A 292 10.82 -11.85 14.48
CA LEU A 292 10.71 -13.16 13.85
C LEU A 292 9.41 -13.84 14.30
N PRO A 293 8.53 -14.25 13.36
CA PRO A 293 7.26 -14.88 13.70
C PRO A 293 7.51 -16.29 14.24
N ASP A 294 6.85 -16.65 15.32
CA ASP A 294 6.90 -18.01 15.86
C ASP A 294 6.08 -19.00 14.99
N GLU A 295 6.15 -20.28 15.35
CA GLU A 295 5.48 -21.35 14.60
C GLU A 295 3.95 -21.22 14.63
N GLU A 296 3.36 -20.83 15.77
CA GLU A 296 1.91 -20.73 15.91
C GLU A 296 1.35 -19.57 15.11
N MET A 297 2.02 -18.41 15.14
CA MET A 297 1.66 -17.24 14.34
C MET A 297 1.64 -17.57 12.85
N GLN A 298 2.67 -18.26 12.36
CA GLN A 298 2.75 -18.69 10.96
C GLN A 298 1.67 -19.73 10.63
N TYR A 299 1.49 -20.73 11.50
CA TYR A 299 0.47 -21.78 11.33
C TYR A 299 -0.93 -21.19 11.23
N HIS A 300 -1.33 -20.30 12.14
CA HIS A 300 -2.65 -19.65 12.11
C HIS A 300 -2.84 -18.78 10.86
N ALA A 301 -1.81 -18.05 10.43
CA ALA A 301 -1.87 -17.28 9.20
C ALA A 301 -2.12 -18.17 7.96
N TYR A 302 -1.48 -19.34 7.89
CA TYR A 302 -1.65 -20.28 6.78
C TYR A 302 -3.02 -20.97 6.82
N CYS A 303 -3.48 -21.38 8.01
CA CYS A 303 -4.80 -21.99 8.19
C CYS A 303 -5.93 -21.05 7.78
N LYS A 304 -5.86 -19.75 8.14
CA LYS A 304 -6.87 -18.75 7.72
C LYS A 304 -7.09 -18.76 6.20
N VAL A 305 -6.00 -18.77 5.42
CA VAL A 305 -6.09 -18.73 3.95
C VAL A 305 -6.58 -20.08 3.39
N LEU A 306 -6.15 -21.20 3.97
CA LEU A 306 -6.60 -22.53 3.57
C LEU A 306 -8.10 -22.73 3.84
N GLU A 307 -8.59 -22.27 4.99
CA GLU A 307 -10.01 -22.32 5.36
C GLU A 307 -10.86 -21.49 4.40
N TRP A 308 -10.40 -20.28 4.03
CA TRP A 308 -11.06 -19.45 3.01
C TRP A 308 -11.11 -20.14 1.63
N ALA A 309 -10.02 -20.83 1.24
CA ALA A 309 -9.92 -21.46 -0.07
C ALA A 309 -10.75 -22.75 -0.22
N GLY A 310 -11.07 -23.43 0.89
CA GLY A 310 -11.71 -24.74 0.89
C GLY A 310 -10.88 -25.76 0.10
N ASP A 311 -11.48 -26.38 -0.93
CA ASP A 311 -10.80 -27.37 -1.77
C ASP A 311 -9.84 -26.73 -2.81
N LYS A 312 -9.93 -25.41 -3.01
CA LYS A 312 -9.11 -24.71 -4.01
C LYS A 312 -7.66 -24.61 -3.53
N PRO A 313 -6.68 -24.70 -4.45
CA PRO A 313 -5.27 -24.70 -4.07
C PRO A 313 -4.81 -23.37 -3.49
N VAL A 314 -3.93 -23.44 -2.49
CA VAL A 314 -3.23 -22.29 -1.92
C VAL A 314 -1.73 -22.53 -2.05
N THR A 315 -1.05 -21.68 -2.84
CA THR A 315 0.40 -21.77 -3.02
C THR A 315 1.09 -20.75 -2.13
N ILE A 316 1.76 -21.22 -1.08
CA ILE A 316 2.52 -20.38 -0.14
C ILE A 316 3.99 -20.38 -0.55
N ARG A 317 4.53 -19.19 -0.80
CA ARG A 317 5.96 -19.03 -1.06
C ARG A 317 6.68 -18.94 0.27
N THR A 318 7.73 -19.73 0.48
CA THR A 318 8.59 -19.57 1.67
C THR A 318 9.23 -18.18 1.66
N VAL A 319 9.66 -17.70 2.83
CA VAL A 319 10.13 -16.32 2.99
C VAL A 319 11.21 -15.92 1.96
N ASP A 320 10.98 -14.83 1.23
CA ASP A 320 11.96 -14.15 0.37
C ASP A 320 12.38 -12.83 1.00
N ALA A 321 13.24 -12.93 2.01
CA ALA A 321 13.87 -11.80 2.68
C ALA A 321 15.34 -11.65 2.26
N GLY A 322 15.90 -10.47 2.52
CA GLY A 322 17.21 -10.05 2.02
C GLY A 322 17.04 -9.16 0.79
N GLY A 323 18.12 -8.52 0.35
CA GLY A 323 18.00 -7.54 -0.71
C GLY A 323 17.49 -6.18 -0.21
N ASP A 324 16.48 -5.68 -0.90
CA ASP A 324 15.70 -4.48 -0.62
C ASP A 324 14.70 -4.64 0.54
N LYS A 325 14.58 -5.86 1.10
CA LYS A 325 13.62 -6.21 2.17
C LYS A 325 14.34 -6.75 3.41
N PRO A 326 15.01 -5.90 4.20
CA PRO A 326 15.69 -6.33 5.42
C PRO A 326 14.68 -6.77 6.49
N VAL A 327 15.04 -7.82 7.24
CA VAL A 327 14.26 -8.36 8.36
C VAL A 327 15.17 -8.42 9.58
N ALA A 328 14.80 -7.68 10.63
CA ALA A 328 15.56 -7.65 11.88
C ALA A 328 15.74 -9.06 12.47
N GLY A 329 16.99 -9.41 12.79
CA GLY A 329 17.34 -10.74 13.33
C GLY A 329 17.42 -11.87 12.31
N PHE A 330 17.05 -11.64 11.04
CA PHE A 330 17.14 -12.62 9.95
C PHE A 330 18.19 -12.26 8.91
N THR A 331 18.09 -11.05 8.33
CA THR A 331 18.96 -10.60 7.23
C THR A 331 20.32 -10.14 7.73
N VAL A 332 21.33 -10.29 6.86
CA VAL A 332 22.70 -9.83 7.10
C VAL A 332 23.00 -8.69 6.13
N GLU A 333 23.69 -7.65 6.58
CA GLU A 333 24.12 -6.56 5.70
C GLU A 333 25.13 -7.05 4.67
N GLU A 334 24.93 -6.68 3.40
CA GLU A 334 25.80 -7.06 2.28
C GLU A 334 25.95 -5.90 1.30
N THR A 335 27.10 -5.85 0.61
CA THR A 335 27.43 -4.77 -0.34
C THR A 335 26.54 -4.79 -1.59
N ASN A 336 26.05 -5.96 -2.01
CA ASN A 336 25.17 -6.12 -3.17
C ASN A 336 23.92 -6.96 -2.81
N PRO A 337 22.86 -6.32 -2.30
CA PRO A 337 21.71 -7.03 -1.75
C PRO A 337 20.92 -7.86 -2.78
N PHE A 338 20.82 -7.40 -4.04
CA PHE A 338 20.06 -8.11 -5.09
C PHE A 338 20.69 -9.42 -5.57
N LEU A 339 22.03 -9.48 -5.60
CA LEU A 339 22.79 -10.67 -6.02
C LEU A 339 23.27 -11.51 -4.83
N GLY A 340 22.95 -11.07 -3.61
CA GLY A 340 23.47 -11.60 -2.36
C GLY A 340 22.64 -12.72 -1.75
N LEU A 341 22.68 -12.77 -0.43
CA LEU A 341 22.04 -13.75 0.43
C LEU A 341 20.56 -13.39 0.65
N ARG A 342 19.72 -13.76 -0.31
CA ARG A 342 18.25 -13.62 -0.26
C ARG A 342 17.51 -14.92 -0.56
N GLY A 343 16.20 -14.92 -0.33
CA GLY A 343 15.33 -16.05 -0.68
C GLY A 343 15.78 -17.37 -0.05
N ILE A 344 15.79 -18.44 -0.84
CA ILE A 344 16.19 -19.76 -0.36
C ILE A 344 17.63 -19.82 0.17
N ARG A 345 18.55 -19.00 -0.35
CA ARG A 345 19.95 -19.00 0.12
C ARG A 345 20.05 -18.54 1.56
N LEU A 346 19.30 -17.49 1.91
CA LEU A 346 19.20 -17.00 3.28
C LEU A 346 18.55 -18.06 4.18
N SER A 347 17.45 -18.66 3.75
CA SER A 347 16.74 -19.72 4.47
C SER A 347 17.62 -20.96 4.74
N LEU A 348 18.46 -21.36 3.77
CA LEU A 348 19.40 -22.47 3.92
C LEU A 348 20.59 -22.14 4.85
N LYS A 349 20.97 -20.86 4.96
CA LYS A 349 22.01 -20.38 5.89
C LYS A 349 21.45 -20.25 7.32
N ARG A 350 20.22 -19.75 7.47
CA ARG A 350 19.51 -19.52 8.74
C ARG A 350 18.42 -20.57 8.97
N ARG A 351 18.86 -21.83 9.09
CA ARG A 351 17.97 -22.99 9.22
C ARG A 351 17.12 -22.95 10.49
N ASP A 352 17.61 -22.30 11.54
CA ASP A 352 16.88 -22.07 12.78
C ASP A 352 15.52 -21.39 12.51
N ILE A 353 15.52 -20.36 11.66
CA ILE A 353 14.31 -19.62 11.27
C ILE A 353 13.52 -20.41 10.23
N PHE A 354 14.20 -20.96 9.21
CA PHE A 354 13.50 -21.65 8.13
C PHE A 354 12.72 -22.87 8.63
N ARG A 355 13.29 -23.65 9.56
CA ARG A 355 12.61 -24.82 10.15
C ARG A 355 11.31 -24.46 10.88
N VAL A 356 11.22 -23.25 11.47
CA VAL A 356 9.96 -22.76 12.08
C VAL A 356 8.87 -22.66 11.03
N GLN A 357 9.18 -22.04 9.89
CA GLN A 357 8.25 -21.91 8.77
C GLN A 357 7.86 -23.28 8.18
N ILE A 358 8.83 -24.19 8.02
CA ILE A 358 8.57 -25.55 7.52
C ILE A 358 7.57 -26.28 8.41
N ARG A 359 7.76 -26.26 9.74
CA ARG A 359 6.82 -26.93 10.66
C ARG A 359 5.42 -26.33 10.60
N ALA A 360 5.31 -25.00 10.56
CA ALA A 360 4.03 -24.33 10.39
C ALA A 360 3.32 -24.75 9.10
N LEU A 361 4.03 -24.82 7.97
CA LEU A 361 3.49 -25.28 6.68
C LEU A 361 3.05 -26.75 6.72
N LEU A 362 3.87 -27.64 7.27
CA LEU A 362 3.54 -29.07 7.40
C LEU A 362 2.30 -29.31 8.26
N ARG A 363 2.16 -28.55 9.36
CA ARG A 363 0.97 -28.57 10.22
C ARG A 363 -0.24 -28.01 9.50
N ALA A 364 -0.11 -26.86 8.83
CA ALA A 364 -1.20 -26.22 8.11
C ALA A 364 -1.73 -27.07 6.95
N ALA A 365 -0.86 -27.87 6.31
CA ALA A 365 -1.20 -28.68 5.14
C ALA A 365 -2.35 -29.69 5.35
N ILE A 366 -2.70 -30.03 6.60
CA ILE A 366 -3.85 -30.93 6.87
C ILE A 366 -5.20 -30.24 6.69
N HIS A 367 -5.23 -28.90 6.65
CA HIS A 367 -6.44 -28.08 6.63
C HIS A 367 -6.93 -27.70 5.23
N GLY A 368 -6.19 -28.04 4.18
CA GLY A 368 -6.60 -27.72 2.81
C GLY A 368 -5.57 -28.10 1.75
N ASN A 369 -5.81 -27.64 0.53
CA ASN A 369 -4.96 -27.93 -0.63
C ASN A 369 -3.72 -27.02 -0.67
N LEU A 370 -2.82 -27.20 0.30
CA LEU A 370 -1.58 -26.43 0.41
C LEU A 370 -0.53 -26.90 -0.61
N LYS A 371 0.13 -25.93 -1.26
CA LYS A 371 1.36 -26.11 -2.02
C LYS A 371 2.42 -25.15 -1.50
N VAL A 372 3.67 -25.58 -1.51
CA VAL A 372 4.79 -24.76 -1.08
C VAL A 372 5.70 -24.47 -2.26
N MET A 373 6.15 -23.23 -2.37
CA MET A 373 7.04 -22.77 -3.43
C MET A 373 8.29 -22.11 -2.85
N PHE A 374 9.47 -22.50 -3.33
CA PHE A 374 10.74 -21.89 -2.93
C PHE A 374 11.13 -20.72 -3.87
N PRO A 375 11.47 -19.53 -3.34
CA PRO A 375 11.97 -18.41 -4.12
C PRO A 375 13.47 -18.54 -4.43
N MET A 376 13.93 -17.89 -5.50
CA MET A 376 15.34 -17.69 -5.85
C MET A 376 16.16 -18.99 -5.98
N ILE A 377 15.53 -20.09 -6.39
CA ILE A 377 16.24 -21.35 -6.66
C ILE A 377 17.06 -21.17 -7.95
N ALA A 378 18.38 -21.26 -7.84
CA ALA A 378 19.28 -21.19 -8.99
C ALA A 378 19.85 -22.56 -9.37
N THR A 379 19.89 -23.50 -8.42
CA THR A 379 20.53 -24.81 -8.60
C THR A 379 19.66 -25.97 -8.07
N PRO A 380 19.71 -27.17 -8.69
CA PRO A 380 19.01 -28.36 -8.18
C PRO A 380 19.42 -28.74 -6.74
N GLU A 381 20.64 -28.41 -6.34
CA GLU A 381 21.16 -28.67 -5.00
C GLU A 381 20.48 -27.83 -3.93
N GLU A 382 20.13 -26.56 -4.23
CA GLU A 382 19.37 -25.71 -3.31
C GLU A 382 17.98 -26.28 -3.06
N TYR A 383 17.28 -26.71 -4.12
CA TYR A 383 15.99 -27.39 -4.00
C TYR A 383 16.11 -28.67 -3.16
N SER A 384 17.10 -29.52 -3.47
CA SER A 384 17.29 -30.79 -2.76
C SER A 384 17.56 -30.58 -1.27
N LYS A 385 18.36 -29.56 -0.91
CA LYS A 385 18.60 -29.20 0.49
C LYS A 385 17.34 -28.70 1.18
N ALA A 386 16.54 -27.88 0.50
CA ALA A 386 15.28 -27.37 1.05
C ALA A 386 14.27 -28.50 1.29
N ALA A 387 14.08 -29.37 0.30
CA ALA A 387 13.20 -30.53 0.39
C ALA A 387 13.63 -31.49 1.50
N ALA A 388 14.94 -31.72 1.69
CA ALA A 388 15.45 -32.53 2.78
C ALA A 388 15.05 -31.98 4.16
N LEU A 389 15.09 -30.66 4.35
CA LEU A 389 14.64 -30.02 5.60
C LEU A 389 13.15 -30.26 5.86
N PHE A 390 12.30 -30.27 4.82
CA PHE A 390 10.89 -30.66 4.95
C PHE A 390 10.73 -32.09 5.44
N THR A 391 11.48 -33.04 4.88
CA THR A 391 11.44 -34.44 5.31
C THR A 391 11.92 -34.61 6.76
N GLU A 392 12.96 -33.90 7.16
CA GLU A 392 13.48 -33.91 8.54
C GLU A 392 12.45 -33.37 9.56
N GLU A 393 11.83 -32.23 9.27
CA GLU A 393 10.81 -31.65 10.15
C GLU A 393 9.53 -32.50 10.18
N GLN A 394 9.16 -33.13 9.07
CA GLN A 394 8.07 -34.10 9.03
C GLN A 394 8.31 -35.26 10.01
N ALA A 395 9.51 -35.86 9.96
CA ALA A 395 9.88 -36.92 10.90
C ALA A 395 9.88 -36.44 12.35
N SER A 396 10.35 -35.21 12.61
CA SER A 396 10.34 -34.58 13.94
C SER A 396 8.92 -34.34 14.47
N LEU A 397 7.98 -33.92 13.63
CA LEU A 397 6.57 -33.75 14.00
C LEU A 397 5.90 -35.11 14.26
N ALA A 398 6.19 -36.12 13.43
CA ALA A 398 5.70 -37.49 13.61
C ALA A 398 6.16 -38.09 14.94
N ALA A 399 7.44 -37.93 15.29
CA ALA A 399 7.99 -38.39 16.56
C ALA A 399 7.35 -37.73 17.78
N ARG A 400 6.83 -36.50 17.63
CA ARG A 400 6.11 -35.76 18.66
C ARG A 400 4.60 -36.01 18.66
N GLY A 401 4.08 -36.81 17.73
CA GLY A 401 2.64 -37.07 17.59
C GLY A 401 1.83 -35.86 17.15
N VAL A 402 2.45 -34.88 16.49
CA VAL A 402 1.76 -33.67 15.99
C VAL A 402 1.16 -33.98 14.61
N ALA A 403 -0.09 -33.61 14.38
CA ALA A 403 -0.75 -33.80 13.08
C ALA A 403 -0.09 -32.94 11.99
N HIS A 404 0.21 -33.55 10.84
CA HIS A 404 0.90 -32.89 9.73
C HIS A 404 0.75 -33.71 8.44
N THR A 405 1.01 -33.09 7.29
CA THR A 405 1.16 -33.78 6.01
C THR A 405 2.18 -33.08 5.12
N MET A 406 2.76 -33.79 4.14
CA MET A 406 3.73 -33.20 3.20
C MET A 406 2.98 -32.55 2.03
N PRO A 407 3.04 -31.21 1.87
CA PRO A 407 2.47 -30.57 0.70
C PRO A 407 3.35 -30.80 -0.55
N PRO A 408 2.80 -30.68 -1.77
CA PRO A 408 3.62 -30.58 -2.96
C PRO A 408 4.60 -29.40 -2.86
N LEU A 409 5.87 -29.68 -3.17
CA LEU A 409 6.94 -28.69 -3.20
C LEU A 409 7.23 -28.28 -4.65
N GLY A 410 7.36 -26.98 -4.88
CA GLY A 410 7.68 -26.38 -6.18
C GLY A 410 8.69 -25.25 -6.06
N ILE A 411 8.99 -24.63 -7.19
CA ILE A 411 9.94 -23.51 -7.27
C ILE A 411 9.30 -22.33 -7.99
N MET A 412 9.67 -21.13 -7.58
CA MET A 412 9.45 -19.93 -8.36
C MET A 412 10.57 -19.85 -9.40
N VAL A 413 10.20 -19.70 -10.68
CA VAL A 413 11.15 -19.47 -11.76
C VAL A 413 11.20 -17.97 -11.99
N GLU A 414 12.27 -17.32 -11.54
CA GLU A 414 12.44 -15.86 -11.51
C GLU A 414 13.87 -15.42 -11.86
#